data_AF-A0A661XDZ3-F1
#
_entry.id   AF-A0A661XDZ3-F1
#
_cell.length_a   1.000
_cell.length_b   1.000
_cell.length_c   1.000
_cell.angle_alpha   90.00
_cell.angle_beta   90.00
_cell.angle_gamma   90.00
#
_symmetry.space_group_name_H-M   'P 1'
#
loop_
_entity.id
_entity.type
_entity.pdbx_description
1 polymer ?
#
loop_
_entity_poly.entity_id
_entity_poly.type
_entity_poly.pdbx_seq_one_letter_code
_entity_poly.pdbx_strand_id
1 'polypeptide(L)' 'KTLKETEALLNSPTFFRTHQSYLVNLNQIKEYIKGSGGQLVLQDGTIVQVARARKDALL' A
#
# COMPACT_ATOMS: atom_id res chain seq x y z
N LYS A 1 -8.27 14.20 -11.31
CA LYS A 1 -7.88 12.78 -11.47
C LYS A 1 -7.85 12.14 -10.10
N THR A 2 -8.74 11.20 -9.85
CA THR A 2 -8.89 10.54 -8.55
C THR A 2 -8.03 9.27 -8.51
N LEU A 3 -7.54 8.88 -7.33
CA LEU A 3 -6.82 7.60 -7.15
C LEU A 3 -7.64 6.40 -7.66
N LYS A 4 -8.97 6.50 -7.60
CA LYS A 4 -9.89 5.48 -8.09
C LYS A 4 -9.75 5.26 -9.61
N GLU A 5 -9.55 6.33 -10.38
CA GLU A 5 -9.32 6.22 -11.83
C GLU A 5 -7.94 5.62 -12.11
N THR A 6 -6.93 5.99 -11.33
CA THR A 6 -5.59 5.40 -11.46
C THR A 6 -5.58 3.91 -11.15
N GLU A 7 -6.29 3.46 -10.10
CA GLU A 7 -6.47 2.03 -9.80
C GLU A 7 -7.09 1.28 -10.98
N ALA A 8 -8.16 1.82 -11.57
CA ALA A 8 -8.83 1.21 -12.72
C ALA A 8 -7.98 1.16 -13.99
N LEU A 9 -7.10 2.15 -14.19
CA LEU A 9 -6.16 2.19 -15.32
C LEU A 9 -4.99 1.23 -15.13
N LEU A 10 -4.49 1.09 -13.91
CA LEU A 10 -3.36 0.21 -13.60
C LEU A 10 -3.77 -1.26 -13.60
N ASN A 11 -4.97 -1.57 -13.09
CA ASN A 11 -5.63 -2.88 -13.10
C ASN A 11 -4.68 -4.08 -12.87
N SER A 12 -3.64 -3.86 -12.07
CA SER A 12 -2.55 -4.81 -11.89
C SER A 12 -2.55 -5.29 -10.45
N PRO A 13 -2.42 -6.60 -10.21
CA PRO A 13 -2.35 -7.17 -8.86
C PRO A 13 -1.08 -6.73 -8.11
N THR A 14 -0.17 -6.03 -8.79
CA THR A 14 1.06 -5.48 -8.23
C THR A 14 0.85 -4.19 -7.46
N PHE A 15 -0.31 -3.53 -7.55
CA PHE A 15 -0.59 -2.32 -6.78
C PHE A 15 -1.61 -2.59 -5.68
N PHE A 16 -1.31 -2.11 -4.48
CA PHE A 16 -2.14 -2.30 -3.31
C PHE A 16 -2.50 -0.97 -2.68
N ARG A 17 -3.77 -0.80 -2.35
CA ARG A 17 -4.27 0.43 -1.73
C ARG A 17 -4.22 0.30 -0.21
N THR A 18 -3.20 0.90 0.37
CA THR A 18 -2.92 0.85 1.82
C THR A 18 -3.80 1.80 2.62
N HIS A 19 -4.22 2.91 2.00
CA HIS A 19 -5.02 3.95 2.63
C HIS A 19 -5.88 4.66 1.56
N GLN A 20 -6.85 5.49 1.98
CA GLN A 20 -7.73 6.18 1.03
C GLN A 20 -6.96 7.10 0.06
N SER A 21 -5.80 7.61 0.48
CA SER A 21 -4.97 8.52 -0.31
C SER A 21 -3.70 7.88 -0.91
N TYR A 22 -3.44 6.60 -0.61
CA TYR A 22 -2.16 5.96 -0.96
C TYR A 22 -2.38 4.64 -1.70
N LEU A 23 -1.73 4.51 -2.85
CA LEU A 23 -1.61 3.30 -3.66
C LEU A 23 -0.12 2.98 -3.77
N VAL A 24 0.30 1.79 -3.34
CA VAL A 24 1.71 1.37 -3.33
C VAL A 24 1.93 0.21 -4.29
N ASN A 25 3.11 0.13 -4.89
CA ASN A 25 3.51 -1.01 -5.69
C ASN A 25 4.10 -2.10 -4.77
N LEU A 26 3.47 -3.27 -4.73
CA LEU A 26 3.89 -4.44 -3.96
C LEU A 26 5.29 -4.92 -4.33
N ASN A 27 5.70 -4.81 -5.60
CA ASN A 27 7.05 -5.19 -6.05
C ASN A 27 8.15 -4.24 -5.54
N GLN A 28 7.76 -3.09 -4.97
CA GLN A 28 8.66 -2.09 -4.43
C GLN A 28 8.62 -2.07 -2.90
N ILE A 29 7.92 -3.01 -2.27
CA ILE A 29 7.96 -3.17 -0.82
C ILE A 29 9.28 -3.84 -0.45
N LYS A 30 10.00 -3.19 0.46
CA LYS A 30 11.20 -3.73 1.10
C LYS A 30 10.84 -4.53 2.34
N GLU A 31 9.96 -3.99 3.18
CA GLU A 31 9.58 -4.64 4.45
C GLU A 31 8.16 -4.23 4.88
N TYR A 32 7.46 -5.15 5.55
CA TYR A 32 6.21 -4.87 6.25
C TYR A 32 6.41 -4.94 7.77
N ILE A 33 6.24 -3.80 8.43
CA ILE A 33 6.36 -3.67 9.88
C ILE A 33 4.99 -3.93 10.52
N LYS A 34 4.86 -5.12 11.09
CA LYS A 34 3.70 -5.56 11.88
C LYS A 34 3.72 -4.88 13.26
N GLY A 35 3.04 -3.74 13.39
CA GLY A 35 2.87 -3.01 14.65
C GLY A 35 1.44 -2.45 14.84
N SER A 36 1.24 -1.63 15.89
CA SER A 36 -0.07 -1.01 16.23
C SER A 36 -0.74 -0.29 15.07
N GLY A 37 0.04 0.21 14.11
CA GLY A 37 -0.39 0.91 12.90
C GLY A 37 -0.23 0.15 11.57
N GLY A 38 0.61 -0.90 11.48
CA GLY A 38 0.92 -1.58 10.21
C GLY A 38 1.59 -0.64 9.20
N GLN A 39 2.88 -0.80 8.94
CA GLN A 39 3.63 0.12 8.07
C GLN A 39 4.35 -0.65 6.98
N LEU A 40 4.39 -0.07 5.79
CA LEU A 40 5.15 -0.60 4.66
C LEU A 40 6.35 0.29 4.41
N VAL A 41 7.53 -0.32 4.31
CA VAL A 41 8.77 0.34 3.91
C VAL A 41 9.02 0.00 2.46
N LEU A 42 9.15 1.01 1.60
CA LEU A 42 9.48 0.84 0.19
C LEU A 42 11.00 0.75 -0.01
N GLN A 43 11.44 0.30 -1.18
CA GLN A 43 12.87 0.17 -1.51
C GLN A 43 13.64 1.49 -1.40
N ASP A 44 12.98 2.61 -1.73
CA ASP A 44 13.51 3.98 -1.60
C ASP A 44 13.59 4.48 -0.15
N GLY A 45 13.12 3.69 0.83
CA GLY A 45 13.05 4.08 2.24
C GLY A 45 11.79 4.84 2.63
N THR A 46 10.92 5.16 1.67
CA THR A 46 9.60 5.76 1.94
C THR A 46 8.74 4.84 2.80
N ILE A 47 8.12 5.40 3.84
CA ILE A 47 7.27 4.65 4.78
C ILE A 47 5.80 5.02 4.54
N VAL A 48 4.96 4.02 4.28
CA VAL A 48 3.52 4.17 4.04
C VAL A 48 2.74 3.48 5.15
N GLN A 49 1.82 4.22 5.78
CA GLN A 49 0.94 3.66 6.79
C GLN A 49 -0.21 2.89 6.15
N VAL A 50 -0.54 1.74 6.74
CA VAL A 50 -1.65 0.90 6.31
C VAL A 50 -2.84 1.15 7.23
N ALA A 51 -4.01 1.43 6.66
CA ALA A 51 -5.24 1.58 7.43
C ALA A 51 -5.52 0.28 8.22
N ARG A 52 -6.03 0.39 9.46
CA ARG A 52 -6.37 -0.79 10.29
C ARG A 52 -7.26 -1.80 9.55
N ALA A 53 -8.26 -1.32 8.81
CA ALA A 53 -9.18 -2.16 8.03
C ALA A 53 -8.52 -2.88 6.83
N ARG A 54 -7.32 -2.44 6.40
CA ARG A 54 -6.57 -3.01 5.27
C ARG A 54 -5.39 -3.88 5.71
N LYS A 55 -5.10 -3.96 7.02
CA LYS A 55 -4.01 -4.79 7.56
C LYS A 55 -4.23 -6.27 7.32
N ASP A 56 -5.45 -6.75 7.46
CA ASP A 56 -5.81 -8.15 7.24
C ASP A 56 -5.51 -8.63 5.80
N ALA A 57 -5.54 -7.72 4.83
CA ALA A 57 -5.20 -8.06 3.44
C ALA A 57 -3.68 -8.21 3.20
N LEU A 58 -2.84 -7.91 4.20
CA LEU A 58 -1.38 -8.05 4.16
C LEU A 58 -0.86 -9.11 5.16
N LEU A 59 -1.77 -9.81 5.86
CA LEU A 59 -1.48 -10.87 6.84
C LEU A 59 -1.59 -12.24 6.20
#